data_AF-A0A9D1K7T4-F1
#
_entry.id   AF-A0A9D1K7T4-F1
#
_cell.length_a   1.000
_cell.length_b   1.000
_cell.length_c   1.000
_cell.angle_alpha   90.00
_cell.angle_beta   90.00
_cell.angle_gamma   90.00
#
_symmetry.space_group_name_H-M   'P 1'
#
loop_
_entity.id
_entity.type
_entity.pdbx_description
1 polymer ?
#
loop_
_entity_poly.entity_id
_entity_poly.type
_entity_poly.pdbx_seq_one_letter_code
_entity_poly.pdbx_strand_id
1 'polypeptide(L)'
;MSGMLYAAYPGALAMASVLTNQHISLFFILLGVYLLIERGAFSEGGTPPSRLLWSVLAGLSLSFGNLMRPEAVLVLASAVVAALVLLVRGAQGRKSLLVPLCAMLAAYFALGLAASALTSGLAPDGIGNNRPEWKLVLGLDTESSGMYSDENAFILEIENDAARHEAAREAISESLAGCESIPAFLWQKLKLFWGAREDLGYVEGGLPFGEAAVLSGERAAFLLMTALAMYGCVVLLRRRAGAVELLLMCLVAANFLCYLVIEIQPRYRMFIMPAVFALAAAGYGQGREKRV
;
A
#
# COMPACT_ATOMS: atom_id res chain seq x y z
N MET A 1 -21.23 1.26 -3.90
CA MET A 1 -21.18 2.45 -3.01
C MET A 1 -19.74 2.87 -2.70
N SER A 2 -18.88 2.02 -2.12
CA SER A 2 -17.46 2.36 -1.84
C SER A 2 -16.71 2.94 -3.04
N GLY A 3 -16.77 2.28 -4.21
CA GLY A 3 -16.11 2.79 -5.41
C GLY A 3 -16.61 4.16 -5.90
N MET A 4 -17.90 4.45 -5.75
CA MET A 4 -18.47 5.77 -6.11
C MET A 4 -17.99 6.86 -5.14
N LEU A 5 -17.94 6.55 -3.85
CA LEU A 5 -17.44 7.47 -2.83
C LEU A 5 -15.95 7.76 -3.03
N TYR A 6 -15.15 6.74 -3.39
CA TYR A 6 -13.73 6.93 -3.71
C TYR A 6 -13.55 7.74 -5.00
N ALA A 7 -14.35 7.49 -6.04
CA ALA A 7 -14.28 8.26 -7.28
C ALA A 7 -14.62 9.75 -7.08
N ALA A 8 -15.45 10.07 -6.09
CA ALA A 8 -15.79 11.45 -5.72
C ALA A 8 -14.87 12.04 -4.62
N TYR A 9 -13.87 11.28 -4.13
CA TYR A 9 -12.97 11.75 -3.08
C TYR A 9 -12.06 12.86 -3.64
N PRO A 10 -12.03 14.05 -3.03
CA PRO A 10 -11.26 15.18 -3.56
C PRO A 10 -9.77 14.88 -3.76
N GLY A 11 -9.14 14.10 -2.87
CA GLY A 11 -7.73 13.71 -3.04
C GLY A 11 -7.50 12.82 -4.27
N ALA A 12 -8.43 11.93 -4.60
CA ALA A 12 -8.35 11.11 -5.81
C ALA A 12 -8.58 11.94 -7.08
N LEU A 13 -9.50 12.90 -7.04
CA LEU A 13 -9.77 13.82 -8.15
C LEU A 13 -8.61 14.77 -8.43
N ALA A 14 -8.01 15.33 -7.37
CA ALA A 14 -6.89 16.26 -7.50
C ALA A 14 -5.66 15.59 -8.12
N MET A 15 -5.36 14.37 -7.70
CA MET A 15 -4.25 13.61 -8.27
C MET A 15 -4.49 13.21 -9.73
N ALA A 16 -5.74 13.11 -10.18
CA ALA A 16 -6.05 12.72 -11.57
C ALA A 16 -5.53 13.74 -12.62
N SER A 17 -5.28 15.00 -12.23
CA SER A 17 -4.64 15.99 -13.10
C SER A 17 -3.10 15.91 -13.09
N VAL A 18 -2.51 15.13 -12.18
CA VAL A 18 -1.06 14.99 -12.04
C VAL A 18 -0.56 13.86 -12.93
N LEU A 19 0.46 14.14 -13.76
CA LEU A 19 1.15 13.11 -14.52
C LEU A 19 2.01 12.25 -13.57
N THR A 20 1.47 11.12 -13.15
CA THR A 20 2.13 10.20 -12.21
C THR A 20 1.89 8.74 -12.58
N ASN A 21 2.86 7.88 -12.26
CA ASN A 21 2.76 6.42 -12.37
C ASN A 21 1.77 5.80 -11.35
N GLN A 22 1.29 6.59 -10.38
CA GLN A 22 0.44 6.10 -9.30
C GLN A 22 -0.91 5.58 -9.78
N HIS A 23 -1.55 6.21 -10.77
CA HIS A 23 -2.86 5.78 -11.27
C HIS A 23 -2.79 4.43 -11.99
N ILE A 24 -1.83 4.28 -12.91
CA ILE A 24 -1.65 3.03 -13.65
C ILE A 24 -1.20 1.89 -12.72
N SER A 25 -0.31 2.18 -11.77
CA SER A 25 0.08 1.20 -10.74
C SER A 25 -1.11 0.77 -9.90
N LEU A 26 -1.86 1.73 -9.34
CA LEU A 26 -3.02 1.46 -8.50
C LEU A 26 -4.10 0.68 -9.24
N PHE A 27 -4.36 0.97 -10.52
CA PHE A 27 -5.29 0.19 -11.34
C PHE A 27 -4.91 -1.29 -11.38
N PHE A 28 -3.66 -1.60 -11.77
CA PHE A 28 -3.21 -2.99 -11.86
C PHE A 28 -3.12 -3.68 -10.49
N ILE A 29 -2.79 -2.94 -9.43
CA ILE A 29 -2.80 -3.49 -8.08
C ILE A 29 -4.23 -3.81 -7.63
N LEU A 30 -5.19 -2.89 -7.83
CA LEU A 30 -6.60 -3.12 -7.50
C LEU A 30 -7.20 -4.25 -8.34
N LEU A 31 -6.83 -4.36 -9.62
CA LEU A 31 -7.20 -5.49 -10.46
C LEU A 31 -6.65 -6.80 -9.88
N GLY A 32 -5.38 -6.84 -9.49
CA GLY A 32 -4.78 -8.00 -8.84
C GLY A 32 -5.51 -8.40 -7.55
N VAL A 33 -5.80 -7.43 -6.69
CA VAL A 33 -6.59 -7.63 -5.45
C VAL A 33 -7.99 -8.15 -5.75
N TYR A 34 -8.68 -7.56 -6.74
CA TYR A 34 -10.01 -7.98 -7.18
C TYR A 34 -10.01 -9.44 -7.67
N LEU A 35 -9.09 -9.80 -8.57
CA LEU A 35 -8.97 -11.17 -9.07
C LEU A 35 -8.69 -12.17 -7.94
N LEU A 36 -7.84 -11.78 -7.00
CA LEU A 36 -7.45 -12.58 -5.85
C LEU A 36 -8.63 -12.87 -4.89
N ILE A 37 -9.49 -11.87 -4.68
CA ILE A 37 -10.67 -11.94 -3.80
C ILE A 37 -11.85 -12.64 -4.48
N GLU A 38 -12.21 -12.26 -5.70
CA GLU A 38 -13.43 -12.74 -6.35
C GLU A 38 -13.30 -14.19 -6.80
N ARG A 39 -12.14 -14.57 -7.36
CA ARG A 39 -11.97 -15.89 -8.00
C ARG A 39 -10.65 -16.58 -7.68
N GLY A 40 -9.74 -15.94 -6.96
CA GLY A 40 -8.40 -16.44 -6.69
C GLY A 40 -8.25 -17.14 -5.33
N ALA A 41 -7.10 -16.94 -4.71
CA ALA A 41 -6.72 -17.60 -3.46
C ALA A 41 -7.67 -17.30 -2.29
N PHE A 42 -8.31 -16.13 -2.25
CA PHE A 42 -9.18 -15.73 -1.15
C PHE A 42 -10.68 -15.88 -1.46
N SER A 43 -11.03 -16.37 -2.65
CA SER A 43 -12.43 -16.62 -3.02
C SER A 43 -13.05 -17.77 -2.21
N GLU A 44 -14.31 -17.58 -1.81
CA GLU A 44 -15.12 -18.62 -1.17
C GLU A 44 -15.64 -19.65 -2.18
N GLY A 45 -15.62 -19.34 -3.48
CA GLY A 45 -16.15 -20.18 -4.56
C GLY A 45 -15.11 -20.60 -5.61
N GLY A 46 -15.57 -21.35 -6.61
CA GLY A 46 -14.78 -21.76 -7.77
C GLY A 46 -14.06 -23.10 -7.64
N THR A 47 -13.77 -23.71 -8.79
CA THR A 47 -13.02 -24.97 -8.86
C THR A 47 -11.53 -24.75 -8.61
N PRO A 48 -10.77 -25.75 -8.14
CA PRO A 48 -9.32 -25.60 -7.91
C PRO A 48 -8.53 -25.09 -9.13
N PRO A 49 -8.78 -25.57 -10.36
CA PRO A 49 -8.10 -25.04 -11.56
C PRO A 49 -8.45 -23.58 -11.85
N SER A 50 -9.71 -23.19 -11.65
CA SER A 50 -10.14 -21.80 -11.80
C SER A 50 -9.40 -20.90 -10.81
N ARG A 51 -9.38 -21.26 -9.53
CA ARG A 51 -8.70 -20.48 -8.49
C ARG A 51 -7.21 -20.33 -8.74
N LEU A 52 -6.57 -21.38 -9.27
CA LEU A 52 -5.18 -21.32 -9.69
C LEU A 52 -4.96 -20.30 -10.81
N LEU A 53 -5.74 -20.38 -11.89
CA LEU A 53 -5.67 -19.47 -13.03
C LEU A 53 -5.84 -18.01 -12.60
N TRP A 54 -6.89 -17.71 -11.83
CA TRP A 54 -7.17 -16.34 -11.38
C TRP A 54 -6.10 -15.81 -10.43
N SER A 55 -5.45 -16.68 -9.66
CA SER A 55 -4.33 -16.29 -8.80
C SER A 55 -3.06 -16.02 -9.60
N VAL A 56 -2.81 -16.75 -10.69
CA VAL A 56 -1.74 -16.42 -11.65
C VAL A 56 -2.01 -15.06 -12.29
N LEU A 57 -3.22 -14.82 -12.78
CA LEU A 57 -3.60 -13.52 -13.37
C LEU A 57 -3.49 -12.38 -12.34
N ALA A 58 -3.85 -12.63 -11.08
CA ALA A 58 -3.64 -11.68 -9.99
C ALA A 58 -2.15 -11.37 -9.79
N GLY A 59 -1.28 -12.39 -9.76
CA GLY A 59 0.17 -12.22 -9.62
C GLY A 59 0.79 -11.43 -10.77
N LEU A 60 0.38 -11.70 -12.01
CA LEU A 60 0.80 -10.94 -13.19
C LEU A 60 0.36 -9.48 -13.10
N SER A 61 -0.91 -9.23 -12.72
CA SER A 61 -1.44 -7.87 -12.54
C SER A 61 -0.68 -7.12 -11.44
N LEU A 62 -0.44 -7.76 -10.30
CA LEU A 62 0.34 -7.17 -9.20
C LEU A 62 1.77 -6.84 -9.64
N SER A 63 2.41 -7.71 -10.43
CA SER A 63 3.75 -7.45 -10.95
C SER A 63 3.74 -6.27 -11.91
N PHE A 64 2.79 -6.18 -12.84
CA PHE A 64 2.64 -5.02 -13.73
C PHE A 64 2.46 -3.71 -12.93
N GLY A 65 1.61 -3.73 -11.91
CA GLY A 65 1.45 -2.58 -11.01
C GLY A 65 2.75 -2.22 -10.30
N ASN A 66 3.51 -3.22 -9.85
CA ASN A 66 4.79 -3.03 -9.16
C ASN A 66 5.90 -2.47 -10.07
N LEU A 67 5.91 -2.85 -11.35
CA LEU A 67 6.81 -2.28 -12.36
C LEU A 67 6.62 -0.78 -12.52
N MET A 68 5.38 -0.32 -12.43
CA MET A 68 5.06 1.11 -12.52
C MET A 68 5.47 1.83 -11.23
N ARG A 69 5.16 1.24 -10.07
CA ARG A 69 5.46 1.79 -8.75
C ARG A 69 5.48 0.66 -7.71
N PRO A 70 6.53 0.54 -6.87
CA PRO A 70 6.78 -0.66 -6.06
C PRO A 70 5.91 -0.75 -4.79
N GLU A 71 4.59 -0.68 -4.93
CA GLU A 71 3.61 -0.73 -3.84
C GLU A 71 2.89 -2.09 -3.74
N ALA A 72 2.96 -2.92 -4.79
CA ALA A 72 2.30 -4.24 -4.79
C ALA A 72 2.89 -5.19 -3.74
N VAL A 73 4.14 -4.97 -3.33
CA VAL A 73 4.78 -5.69 -2.21
C VAL A 73 3.95 -5.64 -0.92
N LEU A 74 3.23 -4.54 -0.68
CA LEU A 74 2.33 -4.42 0.47
C LEU A 74 1.15 -5.38 0.36
N VAL A 75 0.60 -5.59 -0.84
CA VAL A 75 -0.46 -6.58 -1.09
C VAL A 75 0.07 -8.00 -0.88
N LEU A 76 1.28 -8.30 -1.36
CA LEU A 76 1.89 -9.63 -1.18
C LEU A 76 2.09 -9.96 0.31
N ALA A 77 2.68 -9.02 1.06
CA ALA A 77 2.87 -9.18 2.51
C ALA A 77 1.53 -9.37 3.22
N SER A 78 0.52 -8.58 2.85
CA SER A 78 -0.82 -8.65 3.42
C SER A 78 -1.53 -9.96 3.11
N ALA A 79 -1.38 -10.48 1.88
CA ALA A 79 -1.90 -11.78 1.49
C ALA A 79 -1.26 -12.91 2.28
N VAL A 80 0.06 -12.88 2.50
CA VAL A 80 0.74 -13.88 3.32
C VAL A 80 0.23 -13.84 4.77
N VAL A 81 0.16 -12.66 5.38
CA VAL A 81 -0.31 -12.51 6.77
C VAL A 81 -1.78 -12.94 6.90
N ALA A 82 -2.65 -12.52 5.98
CA ALA A 82 -4.05 -12.92 5.97
C ALA A 82 -4.19 -14.44 5.82
N ALA A 83 -3.42 -15.06 4.92
CA ALA A 83 -3.42 -16.50 4.74
C ALA A 83 -2.97 -17.24 6.00
N LEU A 84 -1.92 -16.79 6.67
CA LEU A 84 -1.45 -17.37 7.93
C LEU A 84 -2.55 -17.33 9.01
N VAL A 85 -3.22 -16.19 9.16
CA VAL A 85 -4.32 -16.04 10.11
C VAL A 85 -5.50 -16.95 9.76
N LEU A 86 -5.86 -17.11 8.48
CA LEU A 86 -6.92 -18.03 8.05
C LEU A 86 -6.57 -19.50 8.33
N LEU A 87 -5.30 -19.89 8.13
CA LEU A 87 -4.82 -21.24 8.43
C LEU A 87 -4.83 -21.53 9.93
N VAL A 88 -4.35 -20.59 10.76
CA VAL A 88 -4.37 -20.71 12.23
C VAL A 88 -5.80 -20.82 12.76
N ARG A 89 -6.74 -20.10 12.15
CA ARG A 89 -8.17 -20.18 12.48
C ARG A 89 -8.86 -21.45 11.99
N GLY A 90 -8.22 -22.24 11.13
CA GLY A 90 -8.87 -23.35 10.43
C GLY A 90 -10.00 -22.90 9.50
N ALA A 91 -10.01 -21.62 9.09
CA ALA A 91 -11.10 -21.01 8.33
C ALA A 91 -11.05 -21.39 6.83
N GLN A 92 -9.90 -21.86 6.33
CA GLN A 92 -9.73 -22.33 4.96
C GLN A 92 -8.80 -23.55 4.91
N GLY A 93 -9.02 -24.43 3.93
CA GLY A 93 -8.17 -25.60 3.72
C GLY A 93 -6.75 -25.22 3.27
N ARG A 94 -5.75 -25.91 3.83
CA ARG A 94 -4.32 -25.63 3.55
C ARG A 94 -3.99 -25.64 2.05
N LYS A 95 -4.37 -26.71 1.35
CA LYS A 95 -4.08 -26.84 -0.10
C LYS A 95 -4.85 -25.82 -0.94
N SER A 96 -6.13 -25.60 -0.62
CA SER A 96 -7.00 -24.67 -1.34
C SER A 96 -6.56 -23.20 -1.24
N LEU A 97 -5.79 -22.85 -0.21
CA LEU A 97 -5.25 -21.50 -0.02
C LEU A 97 -3.79 -21.39 -0.47
N LEU A 98 -2.92 -22.29 -0.02
CA LEU A 98 -1.47 -22.17 -0.28
C LEU A 98 -1.11 -22.40 -1.75
N VAL A 99 -1.76 -23.33 -2.45
CA VAL A 99 -1.45 -23.59 -3.87
C VAL A 99 -1.72 -22.35 -4.75
N PRO A 100 -2.93 -21.76 -4.75
CA PRO A 100 -3.18 -20.55 -5.51
C PRO A 100 -2.35 -19.35 -5.03
N LEU A 101 -2.10 -19.21 -3.72
CA LEU A 101 -1.24 -18.15 -3.18
C LEU A 101 0.21 -18.27 -3.69
N CYS A 102 0.79 -19.47 -3.67
CA CYS A 102 2.11 -19.73 -4.21
C CYS A 102 2.16 -19.49 -5.72
N ALA A 103 1.10 -19.83 -6.46
CA ALA A 103 1.03 -19.55 -7.89
C ALA A 103 0.97 -18.04 -8.19
N MET A 104 0.24 -17.26 -7.38
CA MET A 104 0.26 -15.80 -7.46
C MET A 104 1.67 -15.24 -7.21
N LEU A 105 2.35 -15.69 -6.15
CA LEU A 105 3.72 -15.26 -5.84
C LEU A 105 4.69 -15.64 -6.97
N ALA A 106 4.60 -16.87 -7.47
CA ALA A 106 5.44 -17.35 -8.56
C ALA A 106 5.23 -16.51 -9.83
N ALA A 107 3.97 -16.23 -10.21
CA ALA A 107 3.65 -15.41 -11.36
C ALA A 107 4.16 -13.96 -11.20
N TYR A 108 4.02 -13.39 -10.00
CA TYR A 108 4.54 -12.07 -9.67
C TYR A 108 6.06 -11.98 -9.89
N PHE A 109 6.83 -12.89 -9.27
CA PHE A 109 8.29 -12.88 -9.39
C PHE A 109 8.76 -13.26 -10.79
N ALA A 110 8.10 -14.20 -11.45
CA ALA A 110 8.46 -14.62 -12.81
C ALA A 110 8.35 -13.47 -13.81
N LEU A 111 7.29 -12.66 -13.76
CA LEU A 111 7.15 -11.50 -14.64
C LEU A 111 8.18 -10.41 -14.31
N GLY A 112 8.44 -10.14 -13.02
CA GLY A 112 9.47 -9.19 -12.61
C GLY A 112 10.88 -9.60 -13.10
N LEU A 113 11.23 -10.88 -12.96
CA LEU A 113 12.49 -11.43 -13.47
C LEU A 113 12.57 -11.36 -15.00
N ALA A 114 11.49 -11.71 -15.70
CA ALA A 114 11.43 -11.62 -17.16
C ALA A 114 11.62 -10.17 -17.64
N ALA A 115 10.96 -9.21 -16.99
CA ALA A 115 11.11 -7.79 -17.31
C ALA A 115 12.55 -7.30 -17.06
N SER A 116 13.18 -7.72 -15.96
CA SER A 116 14.60 -7.42 -15.69
C SER A 116 15.54 -8.03 -16.74
N ALA A 117 15.30 -9.28 -17.15
CA ALA A 117 16.11 -9.92 -18.18
C ALA A 117 15.98 -9.22 -19.54
N LEU A 118 14.77 -8.87 -19.95
CA LEU A 118 14.49 -8.18 -21.22
C LEU A 118 15.08 -6.76 -21.28
N THR A 119 15.26 -6.11 -20.13
CA THR A 119 15.77 -4.75 -20.03
C THR A 119 17.26 -4.67 -19.70
N SER A 120 17.92 -5.79 -19.41
CA SER A 120 19.35 -5.86 -19.05
C SER A 120 20.30 -5.21 -20.07
N GLY A 121 19.94 -5.20 -21.35
CA GLY A 121 20.70 -4.52 -22.40
C GLY A 121 20.51 -2.99 -22.44
N LEU A 122 19.46 -2.46 -21.82
CA LEU A 122 19.13 -1.03 -21.72
C LEU A 122 19.48 -0.45 -20.34
N ALA A 123 19.32 -1.27 -19.30
CA ALA A 123 19.63 -0.97 -17.92
C ALA A 123 20.48 -2.13 -17.36
N PRO A 124 21.80 -1.95 -17.19
CA PRO A 124 22.71 -3.03 -16.77
C PRO A 124 22.29 -3.72 -15.47
N ASP A 125 21.71 -2.95 -14.55
CA ASP A 125 21.23 -3.43 -13.25
C ASP A 125 19.75 -3.86 -13.28
N GLY A 126 19.14 -3.90 -14.48
CA GLY A 126 17.73 -4.19 -14.69
C GLY A 126 16.79 -3.07 -14.23
N ILE A 127 15.58 -3.46 -13.85
CA ILE A 127 14.48 -2.57 -13.39
C ILE A 127 14.32 -2.57 -11.86
N GLY A 128 15.31 -3.13 -11.16
CA GLY A 128 15.32 -3.21 -9.70
C GLY A 128 15.53 -1.84 -9.04
N ASN A 129 15.35 -1.79 -7.72
CA ASN A 129 15.82 -0.64 -6.94
C ASN A 129 17.28 -0.88 -6.55
N ASN A 130 18.19 -0.14 -7.18
CA ASN A 130 19.64 -0.26 -6.93
C ASN A 130 20.06 0.36 -5.59
N ARG A 131 19.18 1.12 -4.94
CA ARG A 131 19.44 1.84 -3.69
C ARG A 131 18.29 1.57 -2.68
N PRO A 132 18.06 0.31 -2.28
CA PRO A 132 16.90 -0.07 -1.47
C PRO A 132 16.88 0.58 -0.07
N GLU A 133 18.05 0.84 0.50
CA GLU A 133 18.24 1.47 1.81
C GLU A 133 17.80 2.94 1.85
N TRP A 134 17.75 3.63 0.71
CA TRP A 134 17.52 5.07 0.66
C TRP A 134 16.22 5.51 1.34
N LYS A 135 15.15 4.73 1.15
CA LYS A 135 13.87 4.99 1.81
C LYS A 135 13.92 4.82 3.32
N LEU A 136 14.81 3.99 3.86
CA LEU A 136 15.02 3.83 5.29
C LEU A 136 15.87 4.98 5.85
N VAL A 137 16.90 5.41 5.11
CA VAL A 137 17.72 6.60 5.47
C VAL A 137 16.81 7.81 5.65
N LEU A 138 16.00 8.13 4.64
CA LEU A 138 15.03 9.22 4.73
C LEU A 138 13.96 8.94 5.79
N GLY A 139 13.48 7.70 5.87
CA GLY A 139 12.36 7.34 6.75
C GLY A 139 12.69 7.41 8.24
N LEU A 140 13.93 7.14 8.61
CA LEU A 140 14.40 7.12 10.00
C LEU A 140 15.22 8.37 10.34
N ASP A 141 15.31 9.33 9.42
CA ASP A 141 15.87 10.64 9.71
C ASP A 141 14.92 11.44 10.63
N THR A 142 15.38 11.67 11.85
CA THR A 142 14.61 12.32 12.91
C THR A 142 14.55 13.84 12.77
N GLU A 143 15.50 14.46 12.07
CA GLU A 143 15.49 15.91 11.81
C GLU A 143 14.41 16.28 10.79
N SER A 144 14.33 15.54 9.68
CA SER A 144 13.27 15.72 8.67
C SER A 144 11.93 15.10 9.07
N SER A 145 11.84 14.46 10.24
CA SER A 145 10.67 13.68 10.67
C SER A 145 10.24 12.63 9.64
N GLY A 146 11.19 12.06 8.92
CA GLY A 146 10.96 11.02 7.95
C GLY A 146 10.54 11.49 6.55
N MET A 147 10.60 12.79 6.27
CA MET A 147 10.31 13.38 4.96
C MET A 147 11.57 13.40 4.08
N TYR A 148 11.42 13.77 2.81
CA TYR A 148 12.59 13.96 1.96
C TYR A 148 13.46 15.13 2.45
N SER A 149 14.76 14.89 2.55
CA SER A 149 15.82 15.87 2.73
C SER A 149 17.00 15.52 1.83
N ASP A 150 17.84 16.50 1.49
CA ASP A 150 19.04 16.34 0.69
C ASP A 150 20.32 16.13 1.53
N GLU A 151 20.24 16.27 2.85
CA GLU A 151 21.36 16.12 3.81
C GLU A 151 22.19 14.84 3.57
N ASN A 152 21.50 13.70 3.41
CA ASN A 152 22.13 12.39 3.22
C ASN A 152 22.21 11.95 1.74
N ALA A 153 21.97 12.85 0.78
CA ALA A 153 21.90 12.50 -0.64
C ALA A 153 23.22 11.95 -1.19
N PHE A 154 24.37 12.30 -0.60
CA PHE A 154 25.69 11.77 -0.97
C PHE A 154 25.77 10.24 -0.94
N ILE A 155 24.94 9.57 -0.12
CA ILE A 155 24.87 8.10 -0.05
C ILE A 155 24.45 7.49 -1.39
N LEU A 156 23.64 8.22 -2.18
CA LEU A 156 23.24 7.81 -3.52
C LEU A 156 24.37 7.89 -4.54
N GLU A 157 25.45 8.60 -4.24
CA GLU A 157 26.62 8.73 -5.11
C GLU A 157 27.68 7.65 -4.84
N ILE A 158 27.61 6.96 -3.68
CA ILE A 158 28.55 5.89 -3.33
C ILE A 158 28.32 4.67 -4.26
N GLU A 159 29.26 4.40 -5.16
CA GLU A 159 29.16 3.29 -6.12
C GLU A 159 29.32 1.91 -5.45
N ASN A 160 30.24 1.79 -4.50
CA ASN A 160 30.48 0.53 -3.81
C ASN A 160 29.31 0.18 -2.87
N ASP A 161 28.62 -0.93 -3.14
CA ASP A 161 27.46 -1.38 -2.35
C ASP A 161 27.76 -1.54 -0.85
N ALA A 162 28.90 -2.12 -0.50
CA ALA A 162 29.25 -2.35 0.90
C ALA A 162 29.47 -1.03 1.64
N ALA A 163 30.26 -0.12 1.06
CA ALA A 163 30.50 1.21 1.62
C ALA A 163 29.20 2.03 1.71
N ARG A 164 28.31 1.89 0.73
CA ARG A 164 27.00 2.55 0.73
C ARG A 164 26.10 2.04 1.84
N HIS A 165 26.01 0.71 2.00
CA HIS A 165 25.22 0.12 3.07
C HIS A 165 25.76 0.49 4.46
N GLU A 166 27.08 0.61 4.59
CA GLU A 166 27.72 1.11 5.81
C GLU A 166 27.34 2.57 6.08
N ALA A 167 27.49 3.46 5.10
CA ALA A 167 27.12 4.87 5.23
C ALA A 167 25.62 5.06 5.54
N ALA A 168 24.73 4.29 4.89
CA ALA A 168 23.30 4.30 5.18
C ALA A 168 23.01 3.84 6.62
N ARG A 169 23.70 2.80 7.09
CA ARG A 169 23.55 2.31 8.46
C ARG A 169 24.06 3.33 9.48
N GLU A 170 25.19 3.98 9.20
CA GLU A 170 25.76 5.04 10.02
C GLU A 170 24.79 6.22 10.14
N ALA A 171 24.31 6.75 9.01
CA ALA A 171 23.33 7.85 9.00
C ALA A 171 22.05 7.54 9.81
N ILE A 172 21.50 6.32 9.63
CA ILE A 172 20.33 5.87 10.42
C ILE A 172 20.69 5.78 11.91
N SER A 173 21.84 5.20 12.24
CA SER A 173 22.27 5.01 13.62
C SER A 173 22.51 6.35 14.32
N GLU A 174 23.17 7.30 13.66
CA GLU A 174 23.44 8.63 14.18
C GLU A 174 22.13 9.41 14.40
N SER A 175 21.23 9.41 13.41
CA SER A 175 19.94 10.10 13.54
C SER A 175 19.09 9.55 14.68
N LEU A 176 19.05 8.21 14.85
CA LEU A 176 18.30 7.59 15.94
C LEU A 176 18.98 7.78 17.31
N ALA A 177 20.32 7.77 17.36
CA ALA A 177 21.06 8.01 18.60
C ALA A 177 20.98 9.46 19.08
N GLY A 178 20.92 10.42 18.15
CA GLY A 178 20.70 11.84 18.41
C GLY A 178 19.25 12.19 18.76
N CYS A 179 18.30 11.28 18.56
CA CYS A 179 16.90 11.54 18.79
C CYS A 179 16.56 11.59 20.29
N GLU A 180 16.07 12.74 20.77
CA GLU A 180 15.64 12.91 22.16
C GLU A 180 14.53 11.93 22.58
N SER A 181 13.61 11.62 21.67
CA SER A 181 12.45 10.78 21.95
C SER A 181 11.90 10.10 20.70
N ILE A 182 12.20 8.81 20.55
CA ILE A 182 11.67 7.98 19.47
C ILE A 182 10.12 7.98 19.42
N PRO A 183 9.38 7.89 20.55
CA PRO A 183 7.92 8.00 20.50
C PRO A 183 7.43 9.35 19.97
N ALA A 184 8.09 10.46 20.32
CA ALA A 184 7.72 11.79 19.83
C ALA A 184 8.00 11.93 18.33
N PHE A 185 9.14 11.41 17.86
CA PHE A 185 9.47 11.33 16.44
C PHE A 185 8.42 10.54 15.65
N LEU A 186 8.09 9.31 16.09
CA LEU A 186 7.07 8.50 15.42
C LEU A 186 5.69 9.18 15.42
N TRP A 187 5.33 9.88 16.50
CA TRP A 187 4.10 10.65 16.57
C TRP A 187 4.09 11.83 15.59
N GLN A 188 5.21 12.53 15.46
CA GLN A 188 5.37 13.62 14.49
C GLN A 188 5.27 13.09 13.06
N LYS A 189 5.93 11.97 12.77
CA LYS A 189 5.84 11.27 11.48
C LYS A 189 4.40 10.87 11.15
N LEU A 190 3.66 10.34 12.12
CA LEU A 190 2.23 10.03 11.95
C LEU A 190 1.38 11.28 11.69
N LYS A 191 1.65 12.39 12.37
CA LYS A 191 0.98 13.68 12.10
C LYS A 191 1.29 14.20 10.71
N LEU A 192 2.52 14.08 10.23
CA LEU A 192 2.88 14.54 8.89
C LEU A 192 2.27 13.64 7.81
N PHE A 193 2.33 12.33 7.98
CA PHE A 193 1.81 11.41 6.97
C PHE A 193 0.28 11.36 6.95
N TRP A 194 -0.36 11.12 8.09
CA TRP A 194 -1.82 10.96 8.19
C TRP A 194 -2.54 12.26 8.57
N GLY A 195 -1.86 13.18 9.24
CA GLY A 195 -2.44 14.43 9.72
C GLY A 195 -2.36 15.59 8.71
N ALA A 196 -1.37 15.60 7.81
CA ALA A 196 -1.25 16.66 6.82
C ALA A 196 -2.41 16.63 5.80
N ARG A 197 -2.71 17.80 5.23
CA ARG A 197 -3.64 17.91 4.10
C ARG A 197 -2.96 17.38 2.84
N GLU A 198 -3.76 16.95 1.87
CA GLU A 198 -3.23 16.71 0.53
C GLU A 198 -2.67 18.01 -0.07
N ASP A 199 -1.62 17.88 -0.87
CA ASP A 199 -1.08 18.99 -1.64
C ASP A 199 -1.94 19.18 -2.89
N LEU A 200 -2.69 20.28 -2.94
CA LEU A 200 -3.53 20.65 -4.08
C LEU A 200 -2.88 21.70 -4.99
N GLY A 201 -1.60 22.05 -4.77
CA GLY A 201 -0.87 23.05 -5.55
C GLY A 201 -0.88 22.77 -7.05
N TYR A 202 -0.99 21.49 -7.44
CA TYR A 202 -1.06 21.05 -8.83
C TYR A 202 -2.41 21.27 -9.53
N VAL A 203 -3.43 21.75 -8.81
CA VAL A 203 -4.79 22.02 -9.32
C VAL A 203 -5.17 23.50 -9.17
N GLU A 204 -4.21 24.34 -8.75
CA GLU A 204 -4.42 25.78 -8.58
C GLU A 204 -4.91 26.44 -9.88
N GLY A 205 -5.96 27.26 -9.76
CA GLY A 205 -6.57 28.00 -10.88
C GLY A 205 -7.65 27.27 -11.68
N GLY A 206 -7.86 25.96 -11.47
CA GLY A 206 -8.88 25.16 -12.16
C GLY A 206 -10.07 24.71 -11.31
N LEU A 207 -10.07 25.03 -10.00
CA LEU A 207 -11.09 24.54 -9.08
C LEU A 207 -12.37 25.39 -9.15
N PRO A 208 -13.56 24.76 -9.28
CA PRO A 208 -14.84 25.47 -9.27
C PRO A 208 -15.21 26.04 -7.89
N PHE A 209 -14.48 25.65 -6.84
CA PHE A 209 -14.61 26.11 -5.47
C PHE A 209 -13.28 26.71 -4.99
N GLY A 210 -13.31 27.58 -3.99
CA GLY A 210 -12.09 28.08 -3.37
C GLY A 210 -11.24 26.94 -2.77
N GLU A 211 -9.93 27.02 -2.92
CA GLU A 211 -8.95 26.01 -2.48
C GLU A 211 -9.18 25.57 -1.02
N ALA A 212 -9.43 26.52 -0.11
CA ALA A 212 -9.71 26.24 1.29
C ALA A 212 -10.94 25.34 1.51
N ALA A 213 -11.98 25.48 0.67
CA ALA A 213 -13.19 24.65 0.74
C ALA A 213 -12.90 23.22 0.26
N VAL A 214 -12.12 23.08 -0.82
CA VAL A 214 -11.71 21.77 -1.34
C VAL A 214 -10.81 21.04 -0.33
N LEU A 215 -9.82 21.72 0.24
CA LEU A 215 -8.96 21.16 1.30
C LEU A 215 -9.76 20.76 2.54
N SER A 216 -10.74 21.56 2.94
CA SER A 216 -11.61 21.23 4.08
C SER A 216 -12.51 20.02 3.79
N GLY A 217 -13.06 19.96 2.58
CA GLY A 217 -13.89 18.84 2.11
C GLY A 217 -13.10 17.54 1.98
N GLU A 218 -11.89 17.59 1.39
CA GLU A 218 -10.93 16.50 1.35
C GLU A 218 -10.67 15.97 2.76
N ARG A 219 -10.29 16.88 3.67
CA ARG A 219 -9.94 16.51 5.04
C ARG A 219 -11.10 15.91 5.80
N ALA A 220 -12.30 16.46 5.66
CA ALA A 220 -13.51 15.94 6.28
C ALA A 220 -13.83 14.53 5.74
N ALA A 221 -13.74 14.32 4.42
CA ALA A 221 -13.94 13.02 3.80
C ALA A 221 -12.90 12.00 4.27
N PHE A 222 -11.61 12.38 4.31
CA PHE A 222 -10.54 11.51 4.79
C PHE A 222 -10.75 11.08 6.25
N LEU A 223 -11.06 12.03 7.15
CA LEU A 223 -11.31 11.73 8.56
C LEU A 223 -12.54 10.86 8.75
N LEU A 224 -13.64 11.17 8.06
CA LEU A 224 -14.87 10.39 8.10
C LEU A 224 -14.64 8.95 7.63
N MET A 225 -14.03 8.77 6.46
CA MET A 225 -13.82 7.44 5.88
C MET A 225 -12.85 6.61 6.70
N THR A 226 -11.80 7.22 7.24
CA THR A 226 -10.88 6.54 8.17
C THR A 226 -11.60 6.15 9.47
N ALA A 227 -12.44 7.02 10.04
CA ALA A 227 -13.22 6.71 11.23
C ALA A 227 -14.23 5.55 11.00
N LEU A 228 -14.93 5.58 9.87
CA LEU A 228 -15.83 4.50 9.46
C LEU A 228 -15.08 3.20 9.18
N ALA A 229 -13.88 3.27 8.59
CA ALA A 229 -13.03 2.10 8.38
C ALA A 229 -12.58 1.48 9.71
N MET A 230 -12.15 2.29 10.68
CA MET A 230 -11.82 1.82 12.03
C MET A 230 -13.01 1.15 12.70
N TYR A 231 -14.20 1.76 12.63
CA TYR A 231 -15.44 1.16 13.12
C TYR A 231 -15.75 -0.17 12.40
N GLY A 232 -15.61 -0.20 11.07
CA GLY A 232 -15.76 -1.38 10.24
C GLY A 232 -14.83 -2.52 10.69
N CYS A 233 -13.54 -2.24 10.89
CA CYS A 233 -12.57 -3.19 11.43
C CYS A 233 -13.02 -3.76 12.78
N VAL A 234 -13.49 -2.93 13.72
CA VAL A 234 -13.99 -3.39 15.02
C VAL A 234 -15.20 -4.33 14.86
N VAL A 235 -16.16 -3.99 14.01
CA VAL A 235 -17.35 -4.83 13.74
C VAL A 235 -16.94 -6.16 13.12
N LEU A 236 -16.03 -6.13 12.13
CA LEU A 236 -15.56 -7.31 11.40
C LEU A 236 -14.74 -8.24 12.29
N LEU A 237 -13.87 -7.70 13.15
CA LEU A 237 -13.12 -8.48 14.14
C LEU A 237 -14.06 -9.18 15.12
N ARG A 238 -15.09 -8.49 15.62
CA ARG A 238 -16.11 -9.09 16.51
C ARG A 238 -16.91 -10.20 15.84
N ARG A 239 -17.12 -10.11 14.53
CA ARG A 239 -17.87 -11.10 13.73
C ARG A 239 -16.99 -12.21 13.12
N ARG A 240 -15.69 -12.21 13.42
CA ARG A 240 -14.67 -13.02 12.75
C ARG A 240 -14.66 -12.76 11.24
N ALA A 241 -13.97 -11.69 10.87
CA ALA A 241 -13.68 -11.30 9.49
C ALA A 241 -13.33 -12.50 8.60
N GLY A 242 -13.94 -12.54 7.42
CA GLY A 242 -13.67 -13.50 6.37
C GLY A 242 -12.34 -13.21 5.67
N ALA A 243 -12.09 -13.97 4.61
CA ALA A 243 -10.82 -13.93 3.87
C ALA A 243 -10.54 -12.54 3.27
N VAL A 244 -11.58 -11.93 2.69
CA VAL A 244 -11.53 -10.63 2.02
C VAL A 244 -11.27 -9.51 3.02
N GLU A 245 -12.05 -9.45 4.09
CA GLU A 245 -11.93 -8.38 5.08
C GLU A 245 -10.59 -8.45 5.79
N LEU A 246 -10.10 -9.66 6.06
CA LEU A 246 -8.79 -9.86 6.64
C LEU A 246 -7.67 -9.39 5.73
N LEU A 247 -7.73 -9.68 4.43
CA LEU A 247 -6.76 -9.15 3.46
C LEU A 247 -6.74 -7.61 3.46
N LEU A 248 -7.90 -6.96 3.44
CA LEU A 248 -8.00 -5.50 3.45
C LEU A 248 -7.49 -4.89 4.77
N MET A 249 -7.81 -5.49 5.91
CA MET A 249 -7.29 -5.06 7.21
C MET A 249 -5.76 -5.22 7.28
N CYS A 250 -5.23 -6.35 6.80
CA CYS A 250 -3.79 -6.57 6.71
C CYS A 250 -3.13 -5.55 5.79
N LEU A 251 -3.77 -5.16 4.68
CA LEU A 251 -3.26 -4.15 3.75
C LEU A 251 -3.14 -2.77 4.38
N VAL A 252 -4.18 -2.32 5.11
CA VAL A 252 -4.14 -1.04 5.83
C VAL A 252 -3.08 -1.09 6.93
N ALA A 253 -2.99 -2.18 7.69
CA ALA A 253 -1.99 -2.34 8.74
C ALA A 253 -0.56 -2.38 8.18
N ALA A 254 -0.31 -3.13 7.11
CA ALA A 254 1.00 -3.21 6.45
C ALA A 254 1.43 -1.85 5.91
N ASN A 255 0.51 -1.11 5.27
CA ASN A 255 0.77 0.25 4.80
C ASN A 255 1.14 1.17 5.97
N PHE A 256 0.35 1.15 7.06
CA PHE A 256 0.62 1.95 8.25
C PHE A 256 2.00 1.65 8.85
N LEU A 257 2.31 0.37 9.07
CA LEU A 257 3.57 -0.07 9.68
C LEU A 257 4.79 0.22 8.79
N CYS A 258 4.66 0.04 7.47
CA CYS A 258 5.74 0.33 6.52
C CYS A 258 6.14 1.81 6.60
N TYR A 259 5.16 2.72 6.51
CA TYR A 259 5.40 4.16 6.58
C TYR A 259 5.79 4.69 7.97
N LEU A 260 5.91 3.84 9.00
CA LEU A 260 6.60 4.22 10.24
C LEU A 260 8.13 4.22 10.07
N VAL A 261 8.66 3.40 9.16
CA VAL A 261 10.11 3.20 9.01
C VAL A 261 10.66 3.72 7.70
N ILE A 262 9.84 3.83 6.65
CA ILE A 262 10.28 4.40 5.37
C ILE A 262 9.89 5.87 5.21
N GLU A 263 10.50 6.53 4.24
CA GLU A 263 10.17 7.88 3.76
C GLU A 263 8.65 8.09 3.65
N ILE A 264 8.16 9.19 4.21
CA ILE A 264 6.76 9.59 4.15
C ILE A 264 6.54 10.80 3.25
N GLN A 265 5.44 10.76 2.50
CA GLN A 265 4.91 11.90 1.77
C GLN A 265 3.38 11.78 1.73
N PRO A 266 2.61 12.86 1.92
CA PRO A 266 1.14 12.79 1.95
C PRO A 266 0.52 12.05 0.76
N ARG A 267 1.05 12.26 -0.45
CA ARG A 267 0.61 11.60 -1.70
C ARG A 267 0.66 10.07 -1.67
N TYR A 268 1.50 9.47 -0.83
CA TYR A 268 1.59 8.01 -0.71
C TYR A 268 0.33 7.41 -0.07
N ARG A 269 -0.52 8.21 0.59
CA ARG A 269 -1.81 7.75 1.14
C ARG A 269 -2.79 7.29 0.08
N MET A 270 -2.75 7.87 -1.13
CA MET A 270 -3.70 7.53 -2.21
C MET A 270 -3.73 6.01 -2.47
N PHE A 271 -2.59 5.33 -2.36
CA PHE A 271 -2.50 3.88 -2.54
C PHE A 271 -3.50 3.11 -1.65
N ILE A 272 -3.61 3.51 -0.39
CA ILE A 272 -4.38 2.75 0.61
C ILE A 272 -5.85 3.17 0.71
N MET A 273 -6.19 4.35 0.20
CA MET A 273 -7.55 4.90 0.32
C MET A 273 -8.65 3.96 -0.24
N PRO A 274 -8.50 3.26 -1.37
CA PRO A 274 -9.50 2.29 -1.81
C PRO A 274 -9.83 1.21 -0.76
N ALA A 275 -8.82 0.72 -0.03
CA ALA A 275 -9.02 -0.26 1.04
C ALA A 275 -9.72 0.36 2.26
N VAL A 276 -9.37 1.61 2.61
CA VAL A 276 -10.07 2.38 3.66
C VAL A 276 -11.56 2.53 3.32
N PHE A 277 -11.88 2.94 2.09
CA PHE A 277 -13.26 3.08 1.62
C PHE A 277 -14.01 1.74 1.60
N ALA A 278 -13.35 0.64 1.21
CA ALA A 278 -13.92 -0.70 1.25
C ALA A 278 -14.25 -1.15 2.67
N LEU A 279 -13.33 -0.98 3.63
CA LEU A 279 -13.55 -1.33 5.04
C LEU A 279 -14.62 -0.47 5.71
N ALA A 280 -14.67 0.83 5.36
CA ALA A 280 -15.73 1.72 5.81
C ALA A 280 -17.13 1.24 5.38
N ALA A 281 -17.27 0.69 4.16
CA ALA A 281 -18.53 0.15 3.68
C ALA A 281 -18.86 -1.23 4.27
N ALA A 282 -17.85 -2.09 4.47
CA ALA A 282 -18.02 -3.47 4.94
C ALA A 282 -18.64 -3.54 6.35
N GLY A 283 -18.36 -2.56 7.22
CA GLY A 283 -18.98 -2.46 8.55
C GLY A 283 -20.51 -2.28 8.53
N TYR A 284 -21.06 -1.74 7.44
CA TYR A 284 -22.49 -1.42 7.31
C TYR A 284 -23.26 -2.45 6.46
N GLY A 285 -22.65 -2.99 5.39
CA GLY A 285 -23.33 -3.79 4.37
C GLY A 285 -23.91 -5.12 4.87
N GLN A 286 -23.17 -5.88 5.68
CA GLN A 286 -23.58 -7.25 6.06
C GLN A 286 -24.41 -7.33 7.36
N GLY A 287 -24.79 -6.20 7.95
CA GLY A 287 -25.75 -6.19 9.06
C GLY A 287 -27.18 -6.60 8.67
N ARG A 288 -27.51 -6.57 7.36
CA ARG A 288 -28.89 -6.77 6.87
C ARG A 288 -29.15 -8.15 6.24
N GLU A 289 -28.13 -8.87 5.78
CA GLU A 289 -28.34 -10.15 5.07
C GLU A 289 -28.54 -11.38 5.97
N LYS A 290 -28.30 -11.28 7.29
CA LYS A 290 -28.57 -12.38 8.24
C LYS A 290 -29.92 -12.28 8.97
N ARG A 291 -30.86 -11.46 8.47
CA ARG A 291 -32.23 -11.36 8.97
C ARG A 291 -33.25 -11.49 7.83
N VAL A 292 -33.26 -12.63 7.15
CA VAL A 292 -34.44 -13.15 6.43
C VAL A 292 -34.47 -14.65 6.63
#